data_AF-A0A1Q9PBG3-F1
#
_entry.id   AF-A0A1Q9PBG3-F1
#
_cell.length_a   1.000
_cell.length_b   1.000
_cell.length_c   1.000
_cell.angle_alpha   90.00
_cell.angle_beta   90.00
_cell.angle_gamma   90.00
#
_symmetry.space_group_name_H-M   'P 1'
#
loop_
_entity.id
_entity.type
_entity.pdbx_description
1 polymer ?
#
loop_
_entity_poly.entity_id
_entity_poly.type
_entity_poly.pdbx_seq_one_letter_code
_entity_poly.pdbx_strand_id
1 'polypeptide(L)'
;MVSKTQYLRGAIGHLFLLLVNFSVLVGIIESLQLFSPTLPFLNILVLGYMLVHTFVLLAVQQGVQILEFIKMRTPTILILYYFDVGDEETITIPLFDPTKNRLAVIILLLVITGGPILYPIFAIYGFLLVWGHLTIIALDPSRIVQYFGIFLNYAPPLLLIIAGVIVISIVMIERRHV
;
A
#
# COMPACT_ATOMS: atom_id res chain seq x y z
N MET A 1 28.43 12.90 -7.10
CA MET A 1 27.92 12.02 -8.18
C MET A 1 27.29 10.80 -7.53
N VAL A 2 26.01 10.53 -7.79
CA VAL A 2 25.34 9.30 -7.35
C VAL A 2 26.01 8.12 -8.04
N SER A 3 26.52 7.15 -7.28
CA SER A 3 27.23 6.00 -7.85
C SER A 3 26.25 5.05 -8.55
N LYS A 4 26.69 4.33 -9.59
CA LYS A 4 25.87 3.28 -10.24
C LYS A 4 25.28 2.28 -9.24
N THR A 5 26.03 2.00 -8.17
CA THR A 5 25.61 1.14 -7.06
C THR A 5 24.42 1.70 -6.30
N GLN A 6 24.31 3.02 -6.13
CA GLN A 6 23.18 3.65 -5.45
C GLN A 6 21.89 3.56 -6.28
N TYR A 7 21.97 3.69 -7.61
CA TYR A 7 20.82 3.46 -8.50
C TYR A 7 20.33 2.01 -8.43
N LEU A 8 21.25 1.06 -8.50
CA LEU A 8 20.90 -0.37 -8.41
C LEU A 8 20.26 -0.71 -7.06
N ARG A 9 20.83 -0.23 -5.95
CA ARG A 9 20.27 -0.43 -4.61
C ARG A 9 18.89 0.20 -4.47
N GLY A 10 18.69 1.42 -4.97
CA GLY A 10 17.39 2.09 -4.99
C GLY A 10 16.36 1.29 -5.79
N ALA A 11 16.70 0.87 -7.01
CA ALA A 11 15.82 0.09 -7.86
C ALA A 11 15.43 -1.25 -7.24
N ILE A 12 16.39 -1.98 -6.67
CA ILE A 12 16.13 -3.26 -5.96
C ILE A 12 15.22 -3.02 -4.75
N GLY A 13 15.50 -1.99 -3.95
CA GLY A 13 14.66 -1.64 -2.81
C GLY A 13 13.21 -1.33 -3.24
N HIS A 14 13.04 -0.55 -4.30
CA HIS A 14 11.72 -0.19 -4.81
C HIS A 14 10.98 -1.41 -5.35
N LEU A 15 11.68 -2.29 -6.08
CA LEU A 15 11.09 -3.53 -6.57
C LEU A 15 10.67 -4.44 -5.42
N PHE A 16 11.52 -4.59 -4.40
CA PHE A 16 11.20 -5.38 -3.21
C PHE A 16 9.98 -4.83 -2.48
N LEU A 17 9.96 -3.52 -2.19
CA LEU A 17 8.84 -2.90 -1.50
C LEU A 17 7.56 -2.95 -2.33
N LEU A 18 7.65 -2.84 -3.65
CA LEU A 18 6.51 -3.02 -4.55
C LEU A 18 5.93 -4.45 -4.42
N LEU A 19 6.78 -5.48 -4.39
CA LEU A 19 6.34 -6.86 -4.21
C LEU A 19 5.69 -7.11 -2.84
N VAL A 20 6.25 -6.52 -1.78
CA VAL A 20 5.65 -6.57 -0.44
C VAL A 20 4.28 -5.89 -0.44
N ASN A 21 4.19 -4.66 -0.96
CA ASN A 21 2.95 -3.89 -1.03
C ASN A 21 1.89 -4.58 -1.89
N PHE A 22 2.30 -5.19 -3.01
CA PHE A 22 1.43 -6.00 -3.85
C PHE A 22 0.90 -7.22 -3.09
N SER A 23 1.76 -7.90 -2.34
CA SER A 23 1.35 -9.04 -1.50
C SER A 23 0.36 -8.60 -0.43
N VAL A 24 0.60 -7.47 0.27
CA VAL A 24 -0.36 -6.90 1.23
C VAL A 24 -1.70 -6.61 0.56
N LEU A 25 -1.70 -6.00 -0.63
CA LEU A 25 -2.92 -5.71 -1.38
C LEU A 25 -3.72 -6.99 -1.68
N VAL A 26 -3.05 -8.03 -2.18
CA VAL A 26 -3.68 -9.33 -2.45
C VAL A 26 -4.26 -9.92 -1.17
N GLY A 27 -3.50 -9.88 -0.07
CA GLY A 27 -3.95 -10.37 1.24
C GLY A 27 -5.21 -9.65 1.72
N ILE A 28 -5.29 -8.32 1.55
CA ILE A 28 -6.48 -7.52 1.88
C ILE A 28 -7.68 -7.94 1.00
N ILE A 29 -7.48 -8.00 -0.33
CA ILE A 29 -8.55 -8.31 -1.28
C ILE A 29 -9.14 -9.70 -1.03
N GLU A 30 -8.29 -10.71 -0.87
CA GLU A 30 -8.75 -12.08 -0.62
C GLU A 30 -9.44 -12.21 0.75
N SER A 31 -8.98 -11.45 1.75
CA SER A 31 -9.60 -11.44 3.07
C SER A 31 -11.00 -10.80 3.10
N LEU A 32 -11.39 -10.00 2.08
CA LEU A 32 -12.77 -9.50 1.98
C LEU A 32 -13.78 -10.64 1.79
N GLN A 33 -13.35 -11.78 1.24
CA GLN A 33 -14.21 -12.96 1.07
C GLN A 33 -14.53 -13.66 2.39
N LEU A 34 -13.79 -13.35 3.48
CA LEU A 34 -14.04 -13.91 4.81
C LEU A 34 -15.30 -13.33 5.47
N PHE A 35 -15.83 -12.20 4.97
CA PHE A 35 -17.12 -11.69 5.43
C PHE A 35 -18.24 -12.61 4.97
N SER A 36 -18.88 -13.27 5.93
CA SER A 36 -20.03 -14.13 5.70
C SER A 36 -21.16 -13.82 6.70
N PRO A 37 -22.43 -14.11 6.36
CA PRO A 37 -23.56 -13.88 7.27
C PRO A 37 -23.46 -14.65 8.59
N THR A 38 -22.66 -15.72 8.63
CA THR A 38 -22.45 -16.56 9.82
C THR A 38 -21.27 -16.11 10.67
N LEU A 39 -20.52 -15.09 10.25
CA LEU A 39 -19.34 -14.64 10.98
C LEU A 39 -19.78 -13.94 12.28
N PRO A 40 -19.23 -14.30 13.46
CA PRO A 40 -19.55 -13.62 14.71
C PRO A 40 -19.30 -12.11 14.62
N PHE A 41 -20.17 -11.31 15.24
CA PHE A 41 -20.10 -9.84 15.16
C PHE A 41 -18.73 -9.28 15.59
N LEU A 42 -18.13 -9.84 16.64
CA LEU A 42 -16.79 -9.42 17.09
C LEU A 42 -15.73 -9.67 16.01
N ASN A 43 -15.80 -10.81 15.31
CA ASN A 43 -14.88 -11.13 14.23
C ASN A 43 -15.09 -10.21 13.02
N ILE A 44 -16.33 -9.82 12.73
CA ILE A 44 -16.62 -8.81 11.70
C ILE A 44 -15.94 -7.48 12.04
N LEU A 45 -16.04 -7.02 13.29
CA LEU A 45 -15.41 -5.78 13.72
C LEU A 45 -13.89 -5.85 13.67
N VAL A 46 -13.30 -6.94 14.16
CA VAL A 46 -11.84 -7.13 14.13
C VAL A 46 -11.32 -7.21 12.71
N LEU A 47 -11.95 -8.02 11.84
CA LEU A 47 -11.57 -8.13 10.43
C LEU A 47 -11.75 -6.79 9.71
N GLY A 48 -12.86 -6.09 9.95
CA GLY A 48 -13.10 -4.75 9.39
C GLY A 48 -12.02 -3.75 9.81
N TYR A 49 -11.65 -3.73 11.09
CA TYR A 49 -10.53 -2.93 11.58
C TYR A 49 -9.23 -3.29 10.86
N MET A 50 -8.88 -4.58 10.82
CA MET A 50 -7.64 -5.05 10.19
C MET A 50 -7.55 -4.64 8.72
N LEU A 51 -8.65 -4.79 7.97
CA LEU A 51 -8.69 -4.48 6.55
C LEU A 51 -8.63 -2.98 6.28
N VAL A 52 -9.47 -2.18 6.96
CA VAL A 52 -9.48 -0.72 6.79
C VAL A 52 -8.14 -0.14 7.20
N HIS A 53 -7.63 -0.54 8.37
CA HIS A 53 -6.35 -0.07 8.89
C HIS A 53 -5.20 -0.36 7.91
N THR A 54 -5.06 -1.62 7.49
CA THR A 54 -3.97 -2.03 6.60
C THR A 54 -4.12 -1.42 5.21
N PHE A 55 -5.35 -1.27 4.71
CA PHE A 55 -5.60 -0.60 3.43
C PHE A 55 -5.17 0.86 3.43
N VAL A 56 -5.48 1.60 4.49
CA VAL A 56 -5.05 3.00 4.63
C VAL A 56 -3.54 3.07 4.77
N LEU A 57 -2.92 2.21 5.60
CA LEU A 57 -1.47 2.18 5.76
C LEU A 57 -0.74 1.83 4.45
N LEU A 58 -1.27 0.87 3.67
CA LEU A 58 -0.78 0.51 2.35
C LEU A 58 -0.86 1.69 1.37
N ALA A 59 -1.97 2.43 1.35
CA ALA A 59 -2.13 3.60 0.49
C ALA A 59 -1.09 4.69 0.80
N VAL A 60 -0.83 4.94 2.08
CA VAL A 60 0.24 5.85 2.52
C VAL A 60 1.60 5.32 2.10
N GLN A 61 1.90 4.05 2.38
CA GLN A 61 3.19 3.41 2.06
C GLN A 61 3.49 3.50 0.55
N GLN A 62 2.48 3.30 -0.30
CA GLN A 62 2.62 3.45 -1.74
C GLN A 62 2.84 4.89 -2.17
N GLY A 63 2.11 5.85 -1.58
CA GLY A 63 2.32 7.28 -1.86
C GLY A 63 3.74 7.73 -1.53
N VAL A 64 4.28 7.27 -0.40
CA VAL A 64 5.67 7.49 0.01
C VAL A 64 6.64 6.88 -0.99
N GLN A 65 6.43 5.61 -1.36
CA GLN A 65 7.30 4.91 -2.30
C GLN A 65 7.36 5.63 -3.65
N ILE A 66 6.21 6.08 -4.17
CA ILE A 66 6.13 6.85 -5.43
C ILE A 66 6.89 8.17 -5.29
N LEU A 67 6.69 8.90 -4.19
CA LEU A 67 7.38 10.17 -3.94
C LEU A 67 8.91 9.99 -3.90
N GLU A 68 9.38 8.92 -3.27
CA GLU A 68 10.81 8.61 -3.17
C GLU A 68 11.38 8.11 -4.49
N PHE A 69 10.59 7.36 -5.26
CA PHE A 69 10.95 6.93 -6.60
C PHE A 69 11.16 8.14 -7.52
N ILE A 70 10.21 9.09 -7.53
CA ILE A 70 10.33 10.35 -8.29
C ILE A 70 11.56 11.15 -7.85
N LYS A 71 11.85 11.18 -6.54
CA LYS A 71 13.01 11.86 -5.96
C LYS A 71 14.32 11.09 -6.09
N MET A 72 14.33 9.92 -6.74
CA MET A 72 15.50 9.04 -6.89
C MET A 72 16.15 8.68 -5.55
N ARG A 73 15.33 8.47 -4.51
CA ARG A 73 15.77 8.06 -3.17
C ARG A 73 15.51 6.57 -2.96
N THR A 74 16.24 5.98 -2.03
CA THR A 74 15.91 4.64 -1.52
C THR A 74 14.52 4.67 -0.91
N PRO A 75 13.70 3.61 -1.09
CA PRO A 75 12.39 3.59 -0.49
C PRO A 75 12.49 3.47 1.03
N THR A 76 11.57 4.13 1.70
CA THR A 76 11.37 4.04 3.14
C THR A 76 10.27 3.05 3.44
N ILE A 77 10.57 2.05 4.26
CA ILE A 77 9.55 1.20 4.88
C ILE A 77 9.02 1.96 6.08
N LEU A 78 7.79 2.47 5.95
CA LEU A 78 7.23 3.45 6.86
C LEU A 78 7.08 2.92 8.29
N ILE A 79 6.73 1.64 8.43
CA ILE A 79 6.67 0.98 9.73
C ILE A 79 8.05 1.01 10.38
N LEU A 80 9.08 0.50 9.71
CA LEU A 80 10.44 0.45 10.27
C LEU A 80 10.99 1.84 10.58
N TYR A 81 10.69 2.83 9.72
CA TYR A 81 11.16 4.20 9.91
C TYR A 81 10.81 4.78 11.28
N TYR A 82 9.58 4.61 11.75
CA TYR A 82 9.18 5.16 13.06
C TYR A 82 9.78 4.40 14.26
N PHE A 83 10.21 3.15 14.07
CA PHE A 83 10.90 2.38 15.12
C PHE A 83 12.43 2.58 15.10
N ASP A 84 12.98 3.09 14.01
CA ASP A 84 14.41 3.42 13.88
C ASP A 84 14.75 4.79 14.49
N VAL A 85 13.77 5.69 14.64
CA VAL A 85 13.98 7.01 15.24
C VAL A 85 13.93 6.89 16.77
N GLY A 86 15.04 7.25 17.43
CA GLY A 86 15.10 7.26 18.90
C GLY A 86 14.28 8.38 19.54
N ASP A 87 13.94 8.22 20.83
CA ASP A 87 13.07 9.16 21.56
C ASP A 87 13.60 10.61 21.61
N GLU A 88 14.92 10.77 21.57
CA GLU A 88 15.60 12.08 21.58
C GLU A 88 15.94 12.60 20.18
N GLU A 89 15.68 11.80 19.14
CA GLU A 89 16.01 12.15 17.76
C GLU A 89 14.86 12.86 17.05
N THR A 90 15.21 13.76 16.15
CA THR A 90 14.21 14.46 15.34
C THR A 90 13.91 13.68 14.07
N ILE A 91 12.63 13.55 13.75
CA ILE A 91 12.17 12.95 12.50
C ILE A 91 12.71 13.76 11.32
N THR A 92 13.60 13.13 10.55
CA THR A 92 14.35 13.78 9.47
C THR A 92 13.52 14.03 8.21
N ILE A 93 12.44 13.26 8.01
CA ILE A 93 11.56 13.37 6.85
C ILE A 93 10.33 14.19 7.26
N PRO A 94 10.16 15.43 6.76
CA PRO A 94 9.05 16.29 7.18
C PRO A 94 7.66 15.72 6.92
N LEU A 95 7.54 14.81 5.93
CA LEU A 95 6.29 14.10 5.65
C LEU A 95 5.85 13.20 6.82
N PHE A 96 6.79 12.74 7.63
CA PHE A 96 6.58 11.82 8.76
C PHE A 96 6.63 12.53 10.12
N ASP A 97 6.93 13.82 10.14
CA ASP A 97 7.01 14.60 11.37
C ASP A 97 5.61 15.09 11.79
N PRO A 98 5.03 14.55 12.90
CA PRO A 98 3.69 14.89 13.37
C PRO A 98 3.58 16.34 13.85
N THR A 99 4.71 17.00 14.17
CA THR A 99 4.73 18.41 14.57
C THR A 99 4.54 19.36 13.37
N LYS A 100 4.85 18.88 12.16
CA LYS A 100 4.82 19.69 10.92
C LYS A 100 3.69 19.30 9.99
N ASN A 101 3.17 18.07 10.07
CA ASN A 101 2.17 17.57 9.14
C ASN A 101 1.06 16.78 9.85
N ARG A 102 -0.20 17.16 9.63
CA ARG A 102 -1.37 16.41 10.15
C ARG A 102 -1.45 14.99 9.60
N LEU A 103 -0.99 14.78 8.36
CA LEU A 103 -0.92 13.44 7.79
C LEU A 103 0.06 12.57 8.59
N ALA A 104 1.19 13.11 9.03
CA ALA A 104 2.15 12.37 9.84
C ALA A 104 1.56 11.88 11.16
N VAL A 105 0.62 12.62 11.76
CA VAL A 105 -0.13 12.17 12.94
C VAL A 105 -0.94 10.92 12.61
N ILE A 106 -1.68 10.93 11.50
CA ILE A 106 -2.47 9.77 11.05
C ILE A 106 -1.56 8.57 10.77
N ILE A 107 -0.44 8.82 10.10
CA ILE A 107 0.57 7.80 9.79
C ILE A 107 1.10 7.18 11.08
N LEU A 108 1.53 7.98 12.04
CA LEU A 108 2.03 7.53 13.33
C LEU A 108 0.99 6.70 14.08
N LEU A 109 -0.27 7.15 14.10
CA LEU A 109 -1.36 6.40 14.71
C LEU A 109 -1.56 5.04 14.04
N LEU A 110 -1.54 4.97 12.70
CA LEU A 110 -1.64 3.70 11.98
C LEU A 110 -0.47 2.78 12.31
N VAL A 111 0.76 3.30 12.36
CA VAL A 111 1.93 2.49 12.72
C VAL A 111 1.79 1.93 14.13
N ILE A 112 1.50 2.75 15.14
CA ILE A 112 1.43 2.30 16.53
C ILE A 112 0.26 1.33 16.78
N THR A 113 -0.90 1.58 16.16
CA THR A 113 -2.12 0.79 16.45
C THR A 113 -2.17 -0.57 15.76
N GLY A 114 -1.30 -0.83 14.77
CA GLY A 114 -1.34 -2.12 14.09
C GLY A 114 -0.30 -2.35 13.00
N GLY A 115 0.43 -1.33 12.55
CA GLY A 115 1.39 -1.45 11.43
C GLY A 115 2.36 -2.63 11.56
N PRO A 116 3.14 -2.76 12.65
CA PRO A 116 4.12 -3.84 12.85
C PRO A 116 3.56 -5.25 12.81
N ILE A 117 2.27 -5.44 13.09
CA ILE A 117 1.66 -6.77 13.20
C ILE A 117 0.80 -7.04 11.96
N LEU A 118 -0.14 -6.14 11.65
CA LEU A 118 -1.09 -6.34 10.57
C LEU A 118 -0.41 -6.36 9.21
N TYR A 119 0.55 -5.45 8.98
CA TYR A 119 1.19 -5.33 7.68
C TYR A 119 1.97 -6.60 7.30
N PRO A 120 2.81 -7.19 8.17
CA PRO A 120 3.45 -8.47 7.88
C PRO A 120 2.46 -9.63 7.74
N ILE A 121 1.38 -9.67 8.53
CA ILE A 121 0.34 -10.71 8.40
C ILE A 121 -0.24 -10.70 6.98
N PHE A 122 -0.69 -9.54 6.50
CA PHE A 122 -1.26 -9.42 5.15
C PHE A 122 -0.20 -9.63 4.06
N ALA A 123 1.05 -9.19 4.28
CA ALA A 123 2.15 -9.43 3.34
C ALA A 123 2.43 -10.92 3.16
N ILE A 124 2.57 -11.66 4.27
CA ILE A 124 2.86 -13.10 4.26
C ILE A 124 1.67 -13.86 3.67
N TYR A 125 0.46 -13.59 4.15
CA TYR A 125 -0.74 -14.26 3.65
C TYR A 125 -0.94 -14.03 2.15
N GLY A 126 -0.86 -12.78 1.70
CA GLY A 126 -0.99 -12.46 0.29
C GLY A 126 0.16 -12.99 -0.56
N PHE A 127 1.39 -13.04 -0.04
CA PHE A 127 2.51 -13.67 -0.74
C PHE A 127 2.26 -15.17 -0.98
N LEU A 128 1.75 -15.89 0.02
CA LEU A 128 1.38 -17.30 -0.13
C LEU A 128 0.29 -17.50 -1.19
N LEU A 129 -0.68 -16.59 -1.24
CA LEU A 129 -1.73 -16.61 -2.25
C LEU A 129 -1.19 -16.31 -3.65
N VAL A 130 -0.34 -15.29 -3.80
CA VAL A 130 0.31 -14.97 -5.08
C VAL A 130 1.13 -16.17 -5.56
N TRP A 131 1.90 -16.79 -4.67
CA TRP A 131 2.65 -18.00 -4.99
C TRP A 131 1.74 -19.14 -5.48
N GLY A 132 0.63 -19.39 -4.79
CA GLY A 132 -0.37 -20.38 -5.21
C GLY A 132 -1.00 -20.07 -6.58
N HIS A 133 -1.30 -18.80 -6.86
CA HIS A 133 -1.84 -18.41 -8.16
C HIS A 133 -0.80 -18.56 -9.28
N LEU A 134 0.46 -18.19 -9.03
CA LEU A 134 1.53 -18.34 -10.01
C LEU A 134 1.79 -19.80 -10.36
N THR A 135 1.73 -20.71 -9.39
CA THR A 135 1.87 -22.15 -9.67
C THR A 135 0.69 -22.69 -10.48
N ILE A 136 -0.54 -22.27 -10.18
CA ILE A 136 -1.72 -22.64 -10.97
C ILE A 136 -1.60 -22.12 -12.41
N ILE A 137 -1.20 -20.86 -12.60
CA ILE A 137 -0.99 -20.26 -13.92
C ILE A 137 0.06 -21.03 -14.73
N ALA A 138 1.15 -21.46 -14.09
CA ALA A 138 2.19 -22.24 -14.75
C ALA A 138 1.69 -23.61 -15.24
N LEU A 139 0.70 -24.19 -14.54
CA LEU A 139 0.09 -25.47 -14.89
C LEU A 139 -1.07 -25.34 -15.89
N ASP A 140 -1.77 -24.21 -15.89
CA ASP A 140 -2.87 -23.91 -16.81
C ASP A 140 -2.75 -22.47 -17.36
N PRO A 141 -2.01 -22.30 -18.48
CA PRO A 141 -1.80 -20.98 -19.09
C PRO A 141 -3.09 -20.29 -19.54
N SER A 142 -4.18 -21.03 -19.75
CA SER A 142 -5.47 -20.44 -20.15
C SER A 142 -6.05 -19.52 -19.07
N ARG A 143 -5.65 -19.72 -17.81
CA ARG A 143 -6.00 -18.84 -16.68
C ARG A 143 -5.50 -17.41 -16.86
N ILE A 144 -4.34 -17.20 -17.50
CA ILE A 144 -3.85 -15.84 -17.80
C ILE A 144 -4.85 -15.10 -18.69
N VAL A 145 -5.38 -15.76 -19.71
CA VAL A 145 -6.33 -15.15 -20.65
C VAL A 145 -7.62 -14.77 -19.91
N GLN A 146 -8.09 -15.62 -19.00
CA GLN A 146 -9.24 -15.33 -18.15
C GLN A 146 -8.98 -14.11 -17.25
N TYR A 147 -7.85 -14.05 -16.54
CA TYR A 147 -7.49 -12.90 -15.70
C TYR A 147 -7.35 -11.61 -16.52
N PHE A 148 -6.78 -11.70 -17.72
CA PHE A 148 -6.67 -10.57 -18.62
C PHE A 148 -8.04 -10.08 -19.09
N GLY A 149 -8.97 -11.00 -19.39
CA GLY A 149 -10.36 -10.65 -19.72
C GLY A 149 -11.09 -9.96 -18.56
N ILE A 150 -10.90 -10.44 -17.33
CA ILE A 150 -11.43 -9.79 -16.12
C ILE A 150 -10.83 -8.38 -16.00
N PHE A 151 -9.50 -8.26 -16.09
CA PHE A 151 -8.80 -6.98 -16.01
C PHE A 151 -9.33 -5.97 -17.04
N LEU A 152 -9.49 -6.38 -18.31
CA LEU A 152 -9.99 -5.50 -19.36
C LEU A 152 -11.43 -5.03 -19.14
N ASN A 153 -12.25 -5.80 -18.43
CA ASN A 153 -13.61 -5.39 -18.09
C ASN A 153 -13.66 -4.40 -16.93
N TYR A 154 -12.76 -4.52 -15.95
CA TYR A 154 -12.78 -3.68 -14.74
C TYR A 154 -11.85 -2.45 -14.83
N ALA A 155 -10.75 -2.53 -15.58
CA ALA A 155 -9.78 -1.44 -15.67
C ALA A 155 -10.35 -0.16 -16.32
N PRO A 156 -11.09 -0.20 -17.45
CA PRO A 156 -11.60 1.02 -18.06
C PRO A 156 -12.59 1.79 -17.16
N PRO A 157 -13.60 1.17 -16.52
CA PRO A 157 -14.46 1.86 -15.56
C PRO A 157 -13.68 2.47 -14.39
N LEU A 158 -12.69 1.75 -13.86
CA LEU A 158 -11.85 2.23 -12.76
C LEU A 158 -11.03 3.47 -13.17
N LEU A 159 -10.43 3.45 -14.37
CA LEU A 159 -9.69 4.58 -14.92
C LEU A 159 -10.59 5.82 -15.13
N LEU A 160 -11.84 5.62 -15.56
CA LEU A 160 -12.82 6.71 -15.67
C LEU A 160 -13.14 7.34 -14.32
N ILE A 161 -13.32 6.52 -13.27
CA ILE A 161 -13.55 7.03 -11.90
C ILE A 161 -12.33 7.84 -11.43
N ILE A 162 -11.11 7.32 -11.61
CA ILE A 162 -9.88 8.00 -11.24
C ILE A 162 -9.75 9.34 -11.99
N ALA A 163 -9.98 9.35 -13.30
CA ALA A 163 -9.97 10.57 -14.11
C ALA A 163 -11.00 11.59 -13.60
N GLY A 164 -12.22 11.14 -13.27
CA GLY A 164 -13.25 11.99 -12.67
C GLY A 164 -12.81 12.62 -11.34
N VAL A 165 -12.21 11.84 -10.45
CA VAL A 165 -11.67 12.33 -9.17
C VAL A 165 -10.56 13.36 -9.39
N ILE A 166 -9.66 13.12 -10.35
CA ILE A 166 -8.59 14.08 -10.69
C ILE A 166 -9.19 15.40 -11.19
N VAL A 167 -10.13 15.35 -12.13
CA VAL A 167 -10.81 16.55 -12.66
C VAL A 167 -11.50 17.32 -11.55
N ILE A 168 -12.26 16.65 -10.68
CA ILE A 168 -12.93 17.30 -9.53
C ILE A 168 -11.89 17.94 -8.60
N SER A 169 -10.79 17.23 -8.32
CA SER A 169 -9.73 17.73 -7.44
C SER A 169 -9.09 19.01 -7.99
N ILE A 170 -8.79 19.04 -9.30
CA ILE A 170 -8.24 20.22 -9.98
C ILE A 170 -9.22 21.39 -9.90
N VAL A 171 -10.50 21.17 -10.23
CA VAL A 171 -11.54 22.20 -10.19
C VAL A 171 -11.71 22.77 -8.77
N MET A 172 -11.68 21.91 -7.74
CA MET A 172 -11.78 22.35 -6.34
C MET A 172 -10.58 23.20 -5.91
N ILE A 173 -9.37 22.85 -6.35
CA ILE A 173 -8.16 23.62 -6.05
C ILE A 173 -8.22 24.98 -6.75
N GLU A 174 -8.59 25.01 -8.03
CA GLU A 174 -8.70 26.23 -8.83
C GLU A 174 -9.72 27.20 -8.21
N ARG A 175 -10.93 26.71 -7.87
CA ARG A 175 -11.98 27.52 -7.23
C ARG A 175 -11.62 28.08 -5.85
N ARG A 176 -10.58 27.54 -5.20
CA ARG A 176 -10.11 28.04 -3.89
C ARG A 176 -9.09 29.18 -4.03
N HIS A 177 -8.51 29.37 -5.22
CA HIS A 177 -7.50 30.39 -5.51
C HIS A 177 -8.05 31.59 -6.30
N VAL A 178 -9.29 31.52 -6.79
CA VAL A 178 -10.07 32.62 -7.40
C VAL A 178 -11.03 33.18 -6.36
#